data_AF-A0A7V2FZP2-F1
#
_entry.id   AF-A0A7V2FZP2-F1
#
_cell.length_a   1.000
_cell.length_b   1.000
_cell.length_c   1.000
_cell.angle_alpha   90.00
_cell.angle_beta   90.00
_cell.angle_gamma   90.00
#
_symmetry.space_group_name_H-M   'P 1'
#
loop_
_entity.id
_entity.type
_entity.pdbx_description
1 polymer ?
#
loop_
_entity_poly.entity_id
_entity_poly.type
_entity_poly.pdbx_seq_one_letter_code
_entity_poly.pdbx_strand_id
1 'polypeptide(L)'
;MTPRAFLDVAGEWAVGTHEAEWRSAVSRAYYAAFHTARNLLELCGFTVPPADQAHAYLWLRLSNASHPDVVQVGHDLQYLRRVRNGADYDIAQAFPQALAVKQVELASGIVDLLENVPTLPTVLARITAAIQAYERDVLKQVTWRP
;
A
#
# COMPACT_ATOMS: atom_id res chain seq x y z
N MET A 1 4.42 6.69 15.28
CA MET A 1 4.74 5.33 14.77
C MET A 1 4.95 5.46 13.27
N THR A 2 6.00 4.84 12.71
CA THR A 2 6.32 4.90 11.27
C THR A 2 5.70 3.72 10.53
N PRO A 3 5.54 3.78 9.19
CA PRO A 3 5.14 2.61 8.40
C PRO A 3 6.08 1.40 8.62
N ARG A 4 7.39 1.63 8.72
CA ARG A 4 8.39 0.57 8.98
C ARG A 4 8.17 -0.17 10.30
N ALA A 5 7.73 0.51 11.36
CA ALA A 5 7.43 -0.17 12.62
C ALA A 5 6.32 -1.24 12.48
N PHE A 6 5.40 -1.08 11.52
CA PHE A 6 4.44 -2.15 11.20
C PHE A 6 5.11 -3.32 10.47
N LEU A 7 6.05 -3.06 9.57
CA LEU A 7 6.81 -4.10 8.86
C LEU A 7 7.69 -4.91 9.80
N ASP A 8 8.33 -4.27 10.79
CA ASP A 8 9.18 -4.97 11.76
C ASP A 8 8.36 -6.03 12.52
N VAL A 9 7.21 -5.63 13.06
CA VAL A 9 6.26 -6.54 13.72
C VAL A 9 5.71 -7.59 12.75
N ALA A 10 5.44 -7.20 11.50
CA ALA A 10 4.97 -8.14 10.48
C ALA A 10 6.01 -9.24 10.21
N GLY A 11 7.30 -8.88 10.11
CA GLY A 11 8.40 -9.81 9.91
C GLY A 11 8.54 -10.79 11.06
N GLU A 12 8.51 -10.31 12.30
CA GLU A 12 8.55 -11.15 13.49
C GLU A 12 7.41 -12.18 13.50
N TRP A 13 6.17 -11.74 13.25
CA TRP A 13 5.01 -12.62 13.33
C TRP A 13 4.83 -13.53 12.12
N ALA A 14 5.35 -13.17 10.94
CA ALA A 14 5.29 -14.05 9.77
C ALA A 14 6.10 -15.34 9.95
N VAL A 15 7.17 -15.30 10.76
CA VAL A 15 7.99 -16.47 11.11
C VAL A 15 7.57 -17.11 12.44
N GLY A 16 6.45 -16.67 13.02
CA GLY A 16 5.86 -17.25 14.23
C GLY A 16 5.44 -18.71 14.05
N THR A 17 4.88 -19.30 15.10
CA THR A 17 4.50 -20.72 15.15
C THR A 17 2.99 -20.95 15.12
N HIS A 18 2.19 -19.89 15.24
CA HIS A 18 0.74 -19.96 15.28
C HIS A 18 0.10 -19.20 14.13
N GLU A 19 -1.01 -19.73 13.62
CA GLU A 19 -1.78 -19.10 12.54
C GLU A 19 -2.25 -17.68 12.88
N ALA A 20 -2.57 -17.41 14.15
CA ALA A 20 -2.94 -16.08 14.61
C ALA A 20 -1.82 -15.04 14.39
N GLU A 21 -0.56 -15.45 14.53
CA GLU A 21 0.61 -14.60 14.27
C GLU A 21 0.72 -14.32 12.76
N TRP A 22 0.60 -15.35 11.93
CA TRP A 22 0.70 -15.24 10.47
C TRP A 22 -0.39 -14.34 9.88
N ARG A 23 -1.64 -14.49 10.35
CA ARG A 23 -2.75 -13.62 9.96
C ARG A 23 -2.50 -12.17 10.39
N SER A 24 -2.06 -11.98 11.62
CA SER A 24 -1.75 -10.65 12.17
C SER A 24 -0.59 -9.99 11.42
N ALA A 25 0.41 -10.76 11.00
CA ALA A 25 1.53 -10.29 10.19
C ALA A 25 1.08 -9.68 8.87
N VAL A 26 0.16 -10.33 8.15
CA VAL A 26 -0.42 -9.79 6.91
C VAL A 26 -1.14 -8.47 7.16
N SER A 27 -1.87 -8.37 8.28
CA SER A 27 -2.52 -7.13 8.69
C SER A 27 -1.51 -5.99 8.89
N ARG A 28 -0.41 -6.25 9.60
CA ARG A 28 0.64 -5.24 9.82
C ARG A 28 1.38 -4.89 8.54
N ALA A 29 1.73 -5.87 7.71
CA ALA A 29 2.35 -5.66 6.39
C ALA A 29 1.50 -4.76 5.50
N TYR A 30 0.19 -5.03 5.44
CA TYR A 30 -0.74 -4.17 4.71
C TYR A 30 -0.74 -2.73 5.22
N TYR A 31 -0.80 -2.53 6.55
CA TYR A 31 -0.81 -1.17 7.11
C TYR A 31 0.51 -0.42 6.86
N ALA A 32 1.65 -1.11 6.85
CA ALA A 32 2.91 -0.50 6.46
C ALA A 32 2.83 0.06 5.02
N ALA A 33 2.48 -0.79 4.05
CA ALA A 33 2.34 -0.40 2.64
C ALA A 33 1.27 0.70 2.45
N PHE A 34 0.13 0.59 3.13
CA PHE A 34 -0.95 1.57 3.10
C PHE A 34 -0.50 2.94 3.62
N HIS A 35 0.19 3.00 4.77
CA HIS A 35 0.63 4.26 5.33
C HIS A 35 1.74 4.89 4.49
N THR A 36 2.65 4.11 3.91
CA THR A 36 3.66 4.64 2.98
C THR A 36 3.02 5.21 1.71
N ALA A 37 2.04 4.50 1.13
CA ALA A 37 1.26 5.00 0.00
C ALA A 37 0.50 6.30 0.31
N ARG A 38 -0.13 6.39 1.49
CA ARG A 38 -0.76 7.63 1.96
C ARG A 38 0.24 8.77 2.05
N ASN A 39 1.37 8.55 2.72
CA ASN A 39 2.40 9.57 2.90
C ASN A 39 2.91 10.11 1.55
N LEU A 40 3.12 9.23 0.57
CA LEU A 40 3.54 9.65 -0.78
C LEU A 40 2.49 10.54 -1.45
N LEU A 41 1.21 10.16 -1.43
CA LEU A 41 0.16 10.98 -2.06
C LEU A 41 -0.07 12.30 -1.32
N GLU A 42 0.03 12.32 0.01
CA GLU A 42 -0.01 13.56 0.78
C GLU A 42 1.18 14.48 0.44
N LEU A 43 2.38 13.92 0.28
CA LEU A 43 3.56 14.65 -0.18
C LEU A 43 3.39 15.23 -1.60
N CYS A 44 2.73 14.50 -2.48
CA CYS A 44 2.35 14.97 -3.82
C CYS A 44 1.22 16.03 -3.81
N GLY A 45 0.73 16.43 -2.64
CA GLY A 45 -0.28 17.48 -2.48
C GLY A 45 -1.73 17.00 -2.55
N PHE A 46 -1.98 15.69 -2.56
CA PHE A 46 -3.33 15.14 -2.59
C PHE A 46 -3.96 15.05 -1.20
N THR A 47 -5.26 15.36 -1.10
CA THR A 47 -6.04 15.18 0.12
C THR A 47 -6.59 13.75 0.18
N VAL A 48 -5.90 12.86 0.89
CA VAL A 48 -6.31 11.46 1.05
C VAL A 48 -7.55 11.39 1.97
N PRO A 49 -8.64 10.72 1.57
CA PRO A 49 -9.85 10.61 2.39
C PRO A 49 -9.60 9.77 3.66
N PRO A 50 -10.54 9.81 4.63
CA PRO A 50 -10.45 9.01 5.85
C PRO A 50 -10.56 7.50 5.59
N ALA A 51 -10.15 6.73 6.60
CA ALA A 51 -9.87 5.28 6.60
C ALA A 51 -10.56 4.43 5.52
N ASP A 52 -11.86 4.19 5.62
CA ASP A 52 -12.55 3.22 4.75
C ASP A 52 -12.48 3.57 3.26
N GLN A 53 -12.53 4.88 2.95
CA GLN A 53 -12.46 5.39 1.59
C GLN A 53 -11.02 5.43 1.07
N ALA A 54 -10.03 5.55 1.97
CA ALA A 54 -8.62 5.63 1.62
C ALA A 54 -8.12 4.37 0.91
N HIS A 55 -8.63 3.19 1.28
CA HIS A 55 -8.12 1.93 0.74
C HIS A 55 -8.22 1.87 -0.79
N ALA A 56 -9.41 2.15 -1.34
CA ALA A 56 -9.61 2.17 -2.79
C ALA A 56 -8.93 3.36 -3.44
N TYR A 57 -8.99 4.51 -2.76
CA TYR A 57 -8.39 5.75 -3.21
C TYR A 57 -6.90 5.58 -3.55
N LEU A 58 -6.11 4.97 -2.66
CA LEU A 58 -4.66 4.86 -2.81
C LEU A 58 -4.28 3.98 -3.99
N TRP A 59 -4.77 2.73 -4.03
CA TRP A 59 -4.33 1.78 -5.06
C TRP A 59 -4.75 2.22 -6.47
N LEU A 60 -5.96 2.80 -6.62
CA LEU A 60 -6.43 3.30 -7.92
C LEU A 60 -5.50 4.39 -8.47
N ARG A 61 -5.01 5.29 -7.61
CA ARG A 61 -4.15 6.39 -8.04
C ARG A 61 -2.76 5.90 -8.38
N LEU A 62 -2.18 5.04 -7.55
CA LEU A 62 -0.86 4.45 -7.84
C LEU A 62 -0.90 3.62 -9.14
N SER A 63 -1.96 2.84 -9.36
CA SER A 63 -2.18 2.09 -10.62
C SER A 63 -2.34 2.97 -11.86
N ASN A 64 -2.55 4.29 -11.71
CA ASN A 64 -2.68 5.26 -12.79
C ASN A 64 -1.57 6.33 -12.77
N ALA A 65 -0.43 6.03 -12.14
CA ALA A 65 0.69 6.97 -12.00
C ALA A 65 1.62 7.06 -13.24
N SER A 66 1.34 6.33 -14.33
CA SER A 66 2.13 6.31 -15.58
C SER A 66 3.63 6.04 -15.42
N HIS A 67 4.05 5.47 -14.28
CA HIS A 67 5.39 4.95 -14.01
C HIS A 67 5.26 3.45 -13.75
N PRO A 68 5.90 2.57 -14.54
CA PRO A 68 5.66 1.12 -14.48
C PRO A 68 5.74 0.54 -13.07
N ASP A 69 6.80 0.88 -12.32
CA ASP A 69 7.00 0.32 -10.98
C ASP A 69 5.95 0.83 -9.98
N VAL A 70 5.50 2.09 -10.10
CA VAL A 70 4.47 2.66 -9.21
C VAL A 70 3.08 2.12 -9.56
N VAL A 71 2.84 1.86 -10.85
CA VAL A 71 1.62 1.18 -11.32
C VAL A 71 1.55 -0.22 -10.73
N GLN A 72 2.66 -0.98 -10.77
CA GLN A 72 2.75 -2.30 -10.16
C GLN A 72 2.49 -2.24 -8.65
N VAL A 73 3.07 -1.26 -7.94
CA VAL A 73 2.77 -1.04 -6.53
C VAL A 73 1.28 -0.82 -6.26
N GLY A 74 0.56 -0.12 -7.14
CA GLY A 74 -0.89 0.01 -7.03
C GLY A 74 -1.60 -1.35 -7.07
N HIS A 75 -1.23 -2.21 -8.00
CA HIS A 75 -1.79 -3.57 -8.10
C HIS A 75 -1.42 -4.42 -6.88
N ASP A 76 -0.18 -4.33 -6.41
CA ASP A 76 0.31 -5.09 -5.26
C ASP A 76 -0.36 -4.63 -3.95
N LEU A 77 -0.62 -3.33 -3.80
CA LEU A 77 -1.36 -2.78 -2.66
C LEU A 77 -2.83 -3.26 -2.65
N GLN A 78 -3.48 -3.33 -3.81
CA GLN A 78 -4.81 -3.93 -3.94
C GLN A 78 -4.78 -5.41 -3.57
N TYR A 79 -3.74 -6.14 -4.02
CA TYR A 79 -3.57 -7.55 -3.72
C TYR A 79 -3.37 -7.79 -2.22
N LEU A 80 -2.47 -7.04 -1.57
CA LEU A 80 -2.25 -7.10 -0.12
C LEU A 80 -3.56 -6.88 0.64
N ARG A 81 -4.36 -5.89 0.25
CA ARG A 81 -5.66 -5.64 0.89
C ARG A 81 -6.59 -6.86 0.79
N ARG A 82 -6.64 -7.51 -0.37
CA ARG A 82 -7.48 -8.69 -0.57
C ARG A 82 -7.03 -9.85 0.34
N VAL A 83 -5.73 -10.12 0.40
CA VAL A 83 -5.19 -11.20 1.25
C VAL A 83 -5.39 -10.87 2.73
N ARG A 84 -5.19 -9.61 3.12
CA ARG A 84 -5.49 -9.09 4.47
C ARG A 84 -6.93 -9.33 4.89
N ASN A 85 -7.89 -9.06 4.01
CA ASN A 85 -9.30 -9.30 4.30
C ASN A 85 -9.57 -10.78 4.58
N GLY A 86 -8.99 -11.70 3.80
CA GLY A 86 -9.12 -13.14 4.08
C GLY A 86 -8.41 -13.54 5.38
N ALA A 87 -7.22 -13.00 5.64
CA ALA A 87 -6.50 -13.23 6.89
C ALA A 87 -7.28 -12.77 8.13
N ASP A 88 -7.93 -11.61 8.06
CA ASP A 88 -8.65 -11.01 9.19
C ASP A 88 -10.05 -11.61 9.40
N TYR A 89 -10.77 -11.95 8.33
CA TYR A 89 -12.20 -12.27 8.40
C TYR A 89 -12.55 -13.73 8.06
N ASP A 90 -11.76 -14.41 7.22
CA ASP A 90 -12.03 -15.81 6.81
C ASP A 90 -11.40 -16.80 7.81
N ILE A 91 -11.83 -16.74 9.07
CA ILE A 91 -11.27 -17.53 10.18
C ILE A 91 -11.55 -19.04 10.06
N ALA A 92 -12.53 -19.42 9.25
CA ALA A 92 -12.88 -20.82 9.01
C ALA A 92 -11.91 -21.52 8.05
N GLN A 93 -11.09 -20.78 7.31
CA GLN A 93 -10.13 -21.32 6.34
C GLN A 93 -8.72 -21.24 6.90
N ALA A 94 -7.96 -22.33 6.91
CA ALA A 94 -6.56 -22.28 7.36
C ALA A 94 -5.75 -21.25 6.56
N PHE A 95 -4.97 -20.42 7.25
CA PHE A 95 -4.10 -19.42 6.64
C PHE A 95 -2.64 -19.90 6.66
N PRO A 96 -2.00 -20.19 5.50
CA PRO A 96 -0.64 -20.74 5.50
C PRO A 96 0.43 -19.73 5.89
N GLN A 97 1.41 -20.13 6.71
CA GLN A 97 2.59 -19.33 7.04
C GLN A 97 3.32 -18.79 5.80
N ALA A 98 3.51 -19.64 4.79
CA ALA A 98 4.19 -19.27 3.56
C ALA A 98 3.49 -18.12 2.81
N LEU A 99 2.16 -17.98 2.96
CA LEU A 99 1.43 -16.85 2.40
C LEU A 99 1.72 -15.58 3.21
N ALA A 100 1.76 -15.66 4.54
CA ALA A 100 2.12 -14.51 5.38
C ALA A 100 3.51 -13.97 5.04
N VAL A 101 4.52 -14.84 4.96
CA VAL A 101 5.90 -14.47 4.58
C VAL A 101 5.92 -13.73 3.24
N LYS A 102 5.27 -14.27 2.20
CA LYS A 102 5.19 -13.63 0.88
C LYS A 102 4.50 -12.26 0.92
N GLN A 103 3.48 -12.08 1.77
CA GLN A 103 2.81 -10.78 1.90
C GLN A 103 3.69 -9.76 2.63
N VAL A 104 4.48 -10.18 3.63
CA VAL A 104 5.45 -9.30 4.29
C VAL A 104 6.54 -8.86 3.31
N GLU A 105 7.10 -9.79 2.53
CA GLU A 105 8.10 -9.49 1.50
C GLU A 105 7.55 -8.49 0.46
N LEU A 106 6.33 -8.72 -0.02
CA LEU A 106 5.67 -7.83 -0.97
C LEU A 106 5.46 -6.43 -0.38
N ALA A 107 5.00 -6.34 0.87
CA ALA A 107 4.84 -5.06 1.55
C ALA A 107 6.18 -4.34 1.75
N SER A 108 7.26 -5.06 2.07
CA SER A 108 8.60 -4.48 2.16
C SER A 108 9.01 -3.84 0.84
N GLY A 109 8.84 -4.56 -0.27
CA GLY A 109 9.15 -4.04 -1.61
C GLY A 109 8.36 -2.78 -1.97
N ILE A 110 7.08 -2.72 -1.61
CA ILE A 110 6.26 -1.51 -1.76
C ILE A 110 6.82 -0.36 -0.92
N VAL A 111 7.11 -0.61 0.36
CA VAL A 111 7.60 0.43 1.28
C VAL A 111 8.92 0.99 0.79
N ASP A 112 9.88 0.12 0.44
CA ASP A 112 11.20 0.54 -0.04
C ASP A 112 11.11 1.37 -1.33
N LEU A 113 10.29 0.92 -2.29
CA LEU A 113 10.09 1.65 -3.55
C LEU A 113 9.47 3.03 -3.31
N LEU A 114 8.37 3.09 -2.55
CA LEU A 114 7.63 4.34 -2.34
C LEU A 114 8.40 5.34 -1.45
N GLU A 115 9.19 4.88 -0.49
CA GLU A 115 10.08 5.75 0.28
C GLU A 115 11.25 6.31 -0.55
N ASN A 116 11.65 5.61 -1.62
CA ASN A 116 12.69 6.07 -2.53
C ASN A 116 12.19 7.13 -3.54
N VAL A 117 10.93 7.08 -3.95
CA VAL A 117 10.34 8.01 -4.94
C VAL A 117 10.56 9.50 -4.60
N PRO A 118 10.37 9.98 -3.36
CA PRO A 118 10.66 11.38 -2.99
C PRO A 118 12.10 11.83 -3.26
N THR A 119 13.06 10.90 -3.28
CA THR A 119 14.48 11.20 -3.57
C THR A 119 14.76 11.36 -5.07
N LEU A 120 13.75 11.13 -5.92
CA LEU A 120 13.82 11.17 -7.38
C LEU A 120 12.86 12.27 -7.91
N PRO A 121 13.25 13.56 -7.91
CA PRO A 121 12.32 14.68 -8.17
C PRO A 121 11.61 14.59 -9.52
N THR A 122 12.31 14.12 -10.56
CA THR A 122 11.72 13.93 -11.89
C THR A 122 10.66 12.83 -11.90
N VAL A 123 10.89 11.74 -11.16
CA VAL A 123 9.90 10.67 -11.02
C VAL A 123 8.70 11.16 -10.21
N LEU A 124 8.95 11.81 -9.06
CA LEU A 124 7.92 12.39 -8.21
C LEU A 124 7.01 13.37 -8.98
N ALA A 125 7.58 14.26 -9.78
CA ALA A 125 6.82 15.21 -10.60
C ALA A 125 5.98 14.50 -11.66
N ARG A 126 6.54 13.47 -12.33
CA ARG A 126 5.83 12.69 -13.35
C ARG A 126 4.64 11.93 -12.78
N ILE A 127 4.82 11.24 -11.65
CA ILE A 127 3.71 10.50 -11.02
C ILE A 127 2.63 11.46 -10.51
N THR A 128 3.02 12.60 -9.94
CA THR A 128 2.07 13.63 -9.49
C THR A 128 1.21 14.11 -10.66
N ALA A 129 1.86 14.50 -11.77
CA ALA A 129 1.16 14.96 -12.97
C ALA A 129 0.24 13.88 -13.57
N ALA A 130 0.68 12.62 -13.60
CA ALA A 130 -0.12 11.52 -14.10
C ALA A 130 -1.37 11.27 -13.25
N ILE A 131 -1.23 11.28 -11.92
CA ILE A 131 -2.35 11.09 -11.01
C ILE A 131 -3.33 12.28 -11.09
N GLN A 132 -2.82 13.52 -11.19
CA GLN A 132 -3.66 14.70 -11.43
C GLN A 132 -4.45 14.59 -12.73
N ALA A 133 -3.82 14.12 -13.82
CA ALA A 133 -4.50 13.88 -15.09
C ALA A 133 -5.58 12.80 -14.95
N TYR A 134 -5.28 11.67 -14.29
CA TYR A 134 -6.26 10.61 -14.02
C TYR A 134 -7.46 11.11 -13.22
N GLU A 135 -7.21 11.85 -12.14
CA GLU A 135 -8.26 12.43 -11.30
C GLU A 135 -9.17 13.41 -12.08
N ARG A 136 -8.57 14.32 -12.85
CA ARG A 136 -9.29 15.30 -13.67
C ARG A 136 -10.07 14.65 -14.81
N ASP A 137 -9.40 13.80 -15.57
CA ASP A 137 -9.86 13.38 -16.90
C ASP A 137 -10.69 12.11 -16.85
N VAL A 138 -10.41 11.22 -15.88
CA VAL A 138 -11.12 9.94 -15.73
C VAL A 138 -12.09 9.99 -14.56
N LEU A 139 -11.62 10.31 -13.34
CA LEU A 139 -12.49 10.29 -12.16
C LEU A 139 -13.45 11.48 -12.07
N LYS A 140 -13.14 12.58 -12.80
CA LYS A 140 -13.85 13.86 -12.69
C LYS A 140 -13.92 14.37 -11.24
N GLN A 141 -12.88 14.08 -10.46
CA GLN A 141 -12.76 14.42 -9.04
C GLN A 141 -11.35 14.89 -8.76
N VAL A 142 -11.21 16.14 -8.32
CA VAL A 142 -9.92 16.77 -7.98
C VAL A 142 -9.71 16.73 -6.47
N THR A 143 -8.61 16.13 -6.02
CA THR A 143 -8.28 16.06 -4.58
C THR A 143 -6.95 16.71 -4.21
N TRP A 144 -6.16 17.14 -5.19
CA TRP A 144 -4.96 17.94 -4.94
C TRP A 144 -5.32 19.41 -4.67
N ARG A 145 -4.46 20.08 -3.89
CA ARG A 145 -4.55 21.53 -3.66
C ARG A 145 -3.57 22.26 -4.59
N PRO A 146 -3.94 23.46 -5.10
CA PRO A 146 -3.04 24.31 -5.87
C PRO A 146 -1.82 24.77 -5.06
#